data_AF-K9XLF8-F1
#
_entry.id   AF-K9XLF8-F1
#
_cell.length_a   1.000
_cell.length_b   1.000
_cell.length_c   1.000
_cell.angle_alpha   90.00
_cell.angle_beta   90.00
_cell.angle_gamma   90.00
#
_symmetry.space_group_name_H-M   'P 1'
#
loop_
_entity.id
_entity.type
_entity.pdbx_description
1 polymer ?
#
loop_
_entity_poly.entity_id
_entity_poly.type
_entity_poly.pdbx_seq_one_letter_code
_entity_poly.pdbx_strand_id
1 'polypeptide(L)'
;MVVSKHRELPTLPLYDSFNIRLSGEELEKLKVFWREYGIKKCNIPHFSVPKQFIWHGLLQIAQSSALEYQFTHLGQITVAALPLELFNYVQEPLLLEKLYKFKQKAELASNSSLFFPERLVDYKIYCTQFQKILRQTLYYLQIEADGVTLHKIGVTQRSIEQRLVEIQRDLKQHFKSVVIEVLGTWQHRGNVEKYFKYLYKAFNYPIGSLTEYYKFINDDATAVFQDLEQMKPKVLSKVEVSLL
;
A
#
# COMPACT_ATOMS: atom_id res chain seq x y z
N MET A 1 24.01 -27.13 -5.38
CA MET A 1 22.78 -26.32 -5.20
C MET A 1 22.53 -25.51 -6.46
N VAL A 2 21.62 -25.97 -7.33
CA VAL A 2 21.18 -25.17 -8.47
C VAL A 2 20.10 -24.23 -7.95
N VAL A 3 20.49 -22.99 -7.64
CA VAL A 3 19.52 -21.93 -7.34
C VAL A 3 18.77 -21.67 -8.65
N SER A 4 17.49 -22.07 -8.70
CA SER A 4 16.59 -21.75 -9.79
C SER A 4 16.63 -20.23 -10.03
N LYS A 5 17.11 -19.82 -11.22
CA LYS A 5 17.22 -18.41 -11.64
C LYS A 5 15.87 -17.67 -11.69
N HIS A 6 14.75 -18.35 -11.44
CA HIS A 6 13.41 -17.78 -11.42
C HIS A 6 12.57 -18.24 -10.21
N ARG A 7 13.17 -18.33 -9.02
CA ARG A 7 12.41 -18.59 -7.78
C ARG A 7 11.54 -17.39 -7.43
N GLU A 8 10.23 -17.61 -7.36
CA GLU A 8 9.27 -16.64 -6.85
C GLU A 8 9.44 -16.49 -5.33
N LEU A 9 9.87 -15.31 -4.90
CA LEU A 9 10.06 -15.01 -3.48
C LEU A 9 8.72 -14.88 -2.74
N PRO A 10 8.63 -15.29 -1.46
CA PRO A 10 7.44 -15.15 -0.62
C PRO A 10 7.25 -13.71 -0.12
N THR A 11 7.11 -12.78 -1.06
CA THR A 11 6.86 -11.35 -0.80
C THR A 11 5.37 -11.02 -0.86
N LEU A 12 4.94 -10.01 -0.12
CA LEU A 12 3.57 -9.52 -0.19
C LEU A 12 3.33 -8.75 -1.51
N PRO A 13 2.25 -9.05 -2.26
CA PRO A 13 1.90 -8.31 -3.46
C PRO A 13 1.62 -6.83 -3.13
N LEU A 14 2.09 -5.94 -4.00
CA LEU A 14 1.87 -4.49 -3.89
C LEU A 14 2.33 -3.87 -2.54
N TYR A 15 3.38 -4.40 -1.90
CA TYR A 15 3.82 -3.91 -0.58
C TYR A 15 5.10 -3.07 -0.61
N ASP A 16 6.24 -3.62 -1.07
CA ASP A 16 7.55 -2.94 -1.00
C ASP A 16 7.84 -2.02 -2.19
N SER A 17 7.21 -2.27 -3.34
CA SER A 17 7.43 -1.48 -4.56
C SER A 17 6.19 -1.39 -5.44
N PHE A 18 5.00 -1.71 -4.92
CA PHE A 18 3.72 -1.60 -5.64
C PHE A 18 3.70 -2.20 -7.06
N ASN A 19 4.51 -3.24 -7.30
CA ASN A 19 4.73 -3.82 -8.63
C ASN A 19 5.24 -2.82 -9.70
N ILE A 20 5.91 -1.75 -9.29
CA ILE A 20 6.68 -0.85 -10.16
C ILE A 20 7.88 -1.65 -10.70
N ARG A 21 7.64 -2.40 -11.77
CA ARG A 21 8.65 -3.11 -12.57
C ARG A 21 8.92 -2.36 -13.88
N LEU A 22 8.79 -1.05 -13.82
CA LEU A 22 9.05 -0.14 -14.93
C LEU A 22 10.46 0.40 -14.82
N SER A 23 11.11 0.64 -15.95
CA SER A 23 12.30 1.48 -16.00
C SER A 23 11.95 2.91 -15.54
N GLY A 24 12.96 3.71 -15.19
CA GLY A 24 12.74 5.11 -14.84
C GLY A 24 12.05 5.89 -15.96
N GLU A 25 12.43 5.65 -17.21
CA GLU A 25 11.83 6.27 -18.39
C GLU A 25 10.36 5.86 -18.57
N GLU A 26 10.06 4.57 -18.39
CA GLU A 26 8.70 4.05 -18.49
C GLU A 26 7.79 4.65 -17.42
N LEU A 27 8.28 4.76 -16.18
CA LEU A 27 7.55 5.37 -15.08
C LEU A 27 7.29 6.86 -15.35
N GLU A 28 8.29 7.60 -15.83
CA GLU A 28 8.09 9.02 -16.18
C GLU A 28 7.11 9.20 -17.32
N LYS A 29 7.15 8.33 -18.34
CA LYS A 29 6.16 8.34 -19.42
C LYS A 29 4.74 8.07 -18.90
N LEU A 30 4.58 7.13 -17.97
CA LEU A 30 3.28 6.86 -17.36
C LEU A 30 2.78 8.05 -16.51
N LYS A 31 3.67 8.72 -15.78
CA LYS A 31 3.33 9.97 -15.07
C LYS A 31 2.92 11.09 -16.02
N VAL A 32 3.56 11.22 -17.18
CA VAL A 32 3.14 12.17 -18.22
C VAL A 32 1.71 11.85 -18.68
N PHE A 33 1.40 10.59 -18.96
CA PHE A 33 0.02 10.20 -19.32
C PHE A 33 -0.98 10.46 -18.20
N TRP A 34 -0.59 10.25 -16.95
CA TRP A 34 -1.46 10.57 -15.82
C TRP A 34 -1.77 12.07 -15.77
N ARG A 35 -0.76 12.93 -15.92
CA ARG A 35 -0.96 14.39 -15.93
C ARG A 35 -1.79 14.86 -17.12
N GLU A 36 -1.53 14.32 -18.31
CA GLU A 36 -2.21 14.78 -19.53
C GLU A 36 -3.63 14.26 -19.69
N TYR A 37 -3.88 13.03 -19.25
CA TYR A 37 -5.15 12.32 -19.48
C TYR A 37 -5.84 11.88 -18.19
N GLY A 38 -5.09 11.25 -17.28
CA GLY A 38 -5.63 10.68 -16.04
C GLY A 38 -6.31 11.70 -15.12
N ILE A 39 -5.63 12.80 -14.79
CA ILE A 39 -6.17 13.88 -13.93
C ILE A 39 -7.43 14.50 -14.57
N LYS A 40 -7.42 14.66 -15.90
CA LYS A 40 -8.53 15.23 -16.67
C LYS A 40 -9.67 14.23 -16.91
N LYS A 41 -9.52 12.98 -16.46
CA LYS A 41 -10.46 11.87 -16.66
C LYS A 41 -10.83 11.65 -18.14
N CYS A 42 -9.85 11.82 -19.04
CA CYS A 42 -10.02 11.52 -20.45
C CYS A 42 -9.18 10.32 -20.88
N ASN A 43 -9.55 9.72 -22.01
CA ASN A 43 -8.87 8.54 -22.51
C ASN A 43 -7.58 8.91 -23.28
N ILE A 44 -6.63 7.98 -23.29
CA ILE A 44 -5.34 8.09 -23.97
C ILE A 44 -5.50 7.55 -25.40
N PRO A 45 -5.14 8.30 -26.45
CA PRO A 45 -5.19 7.82 -27.82
C PRO A 45 -4.28 6.60 -28.05
N HIS A 46 -4.77 5.56 -28.76
CA HIS A 46 -4.03 4.30 -28.94
C HIS A 46 -2.62 4.46 -29.52
N PHE A 47 -2.40 5.40 -30.45
CA PHE A 47 -1.10 5.60 -31.10
C PHE A 47 -0.01 6.10 -30.13
N SER A 48 -0.40 6.68 -29.00
CA SER A 48 0.52 7.15 -27.98
C SER A 48 0.94 6.01 -27.03
N VAL A 49 0.13 4.95 -26.90
CA VAL A 49 0.26 3.96 -25.84
C VAL A 49 1.30 2.87 -26.17
N PRO A 50 2.38 2.74 -25.38
CA PRO A 50 3.31 1.63 -25.50
C PRO A 50 2.64 0.29 -25.17
N LYS A 51 2.89 -0.74 -25.99
CA LYS A 51 2.35 -2.10 -25.76
C LYS A 51 2.71 -2.67 -24.39
N GLN A 52 3.87 -2.33 -23.84
CA GLN A 52 4.31 -2.79 -22.52
C GLN A 52 3.36 -2.35 -21.39
N PHE A 53 2.69 -1.19 -21.49
CA PHE A 53 1.73 -0.75 -20.48
C PHE A 53 0.45 -1.59 -20.52
N ILE A 54 0.12 -2.16 -21.68
CA ILE A 54 -1.01 -3.10 -21.83
C ILE A 54 -0.62 -4.47 -21.31
N TRP A 55 0.57 -4.97 -21.68
CA TRP A 55 1.05 -6.28 -21.23
C TRP A 55 1.23 -6.36 -19.72
N HIS A 56 1.64 -5.27 -19.08
CA HIS A 56 1.72 -5.16 -17.62
C HIS A 56 0.37 -4.83 -16.95
N GLY A 57 -0.72 -4.69 -17.71
CA GLY A 57 -2.04 -4.39 -17.19
C GLY A 57 -2.16 -3.02 -16.52
N LEU A 58 -1.31 -2.05 -16.88
CA LEU A 58 -1.32 -0.69 -16.34
C LEU A 58 -2.37 0.19 -17.04
N LEU A 59 -2.59 -0.08 -18.33
CA LEU A 59 -3.62 0.55 -19.13
C LEU A 59 -4.50 -0.54 -19.77
N GLN A 60 -5.78 -0.24 -19.98
CA GLN A 60 -6.75 -1.12 -20.64
C GLN A 60 -7.57 -0.31 -21.66
N ILE A 61 -8.15 -0.99 -22.64
CA ILE A 61 -9.04 -0.35 -23.63
C ILE A 61 -10.19 0.33 -22.89
N ALA A 62 -10.52 1.56 -23.27
CA ALA A 62 -11.61 2.32 -22.70
C ALA A 62 -12.95 1.67 -23.07
N GLN A 63 -13.91 1.65 -22.14
CA GLN A 63 -15.23 1.06 -22.41
C GLN A 63 -15.98 1.80 -23.53
N SER A 64 -15.70 3.09 -23.69
CA SER A 64 -16.34 3.97 -24.69
C SER A 64 -15.74 3.87 -26.09
N SER A 65 -14.54 3.29 -26.26
CA SER A 65 -13.85 3.28 -27.55
C SER A 65 -12.77 2.20 -27.63
N ALA A 66 -12.75 1.45 -28.74
CA ALA A 66 -11.71 0.48 -29.04
C ALA A 66 -10.35 1.11 -29.42
N LEU A 67 -10.31 2.42 -29.66
CA LEU A 67 -9.12 3.17 -30.11
C LEU A 67 -8.51 4.04 -29.02
N GLU A 68 -8.98 3.89 -27.78
CA GLU A 68 -8.52 4.66 -26.65
C GLU A 68 -8.29 3.77 -25.43
N TYR A 69 -7.46 4.24 -24.51
CA TYR A 69 -7.07 3.52 -23.31
C TYR A 69 -7.33 4.34 -22.06
N GLN A 70 -7.63 3.67 -20.96
CA GLN A 70 -7.75 4.25 -19.63
C GLN A 70 -6.81 3.54 -18.65
N PHE A 71 -6.49 4.22 -17.56
CA PHE A 71 -5.73 3.62 -16.48
C PHE A 71 -6.52 2.52 -15.78
N THR A 72 -5.86 1.38 -15.54
CA THR A 72 -6.36 0.39 -14.59
C THR A 72 -6.04 0.84 -13.17
N HIS A 73 -6.59 0.15 -12.16
CA HIS A 73 -6.19 0.39 -10.78
C HIS A 73 -4.69 0.15 -10.55
N LEU A 74 -4.08 -0.85 -11.22
CA LEU A 74 -2.62 -1.08 -11.14
C LEU A 74 -1.83 0.09 -11.76
N GLY A 75 -2.32 0.64 -12.87
CA GLY A 75 -1.76 1.85 -13.46
C GLY A 75 -1.82 3.04 -12.51
N GLN A 76 -2.97 3.26 -11.87
CA GLN A 76 -3.17 4.34 -10.90
C GLN A 76 -2.30 4.18 -9.65
N ILE A 77 -2.14 2.95 -9.14
CA ILE A 77 -1.21 2.64 -8.06
C ILE A 77 0.22 3.02 -8.45
N THR A 78 0.63 2.79 -9.70
CA THR A 78 2.02 3.07 -10.17
C THR A 78 2.33 4.57 -10.24
N VAL A 79 1.31 5.43 -10.25
CA VAL A 79 1.45 6.89 -10.32
C VAL A 79 0.91 7.60 -9.09
N ALA A 80 0.71 6.88 -7.98
CA ALA A 80 0.20 7.44 -6.72
C ALA A 80 -1.15 8.16 -6.92
N ALA A 81 -2.14 7.46 -7.50
CA ALA A 81 -3.43 8.06 -7.83
C ALA A 81 -4.66 7.25 -7.44
N LEU A 82 -4.51 5.97 -7.09
CA LEU A 82 -5.65 5.16 -6.67
C LEU A 82 -6.05 5.55 -5.24
N PRO A 83 -7.34 5.85 -4.95
CA PRO A 83 -7.83 6.05 -3.59
C PRO A 83 -7.55 4.85 -2.67
N LEU A 84 -7.43 5.10 -1.37
CA LEU A 84 -7.08 4.08 -0.38
C LEU A 84 -8.16 2.98 -0.27
N GLU A 85 -9.43 3.34 -0.42
CA GLU A 85 -10.52 2.35 -0.43
C GLU A 85 -10.37 1.33 -1.58
N LEU A 86 -10.03 1.80 -2.79
CA LEU A 86 -9.85 0.96 -3.96
C LEU A 86 -8.52 0.19 -3.91
N PHE A 87 -7.48 0.75 -3.29
CA PHE A 87 -6.22 0.03 -3.08
C PHE A 87 -6.42 -1.27 -2.30
N ASN A 88 -7.22 -1.23 -1.23
CA ASN A 88 -7.55 -2.42 -0.45
C ASN A 88 -8.30 -3.46 -1.30
N TYR A 89 -9.28 -3.01 -2.09
CA TYR A 89 -10.03 -3.89 -3.01
C TYR A 89 -9.12 -4.62 -4.01
N VAL A 90 -8.04 -3.98 -4.45
CA VAL A 90 -7.07 -4.57 -5.38
C VAL A 90 -6.08 -5.49 -4.66
N GLN A 91 -5.55 -5.09 -3.51
CA GLN A 91 -4.46 -5.82 -2.86
C GLN A 91 -4.95 -7.06 -2.11
N GLU A 92 -6.10 -7.01 -1.44
CA GLU A 92 -6.59 -8.11 -0.59
C GLU A 92 -6.77 -9.43 -1.35
N PRO A 93 -7.41 -9.49 -2.54
CA PRO A 93 -7.52 -10.73 -3.29
C PRO A 93 -6.15 -11.31 -3.68
N LEU A 94 -5.18 -10.44 -4.03
CA LEU A 94 -3.83 -10.87 -4.40
C LEU A 94 -3.09 -11.46 -3.20
N LEU A 95 -3.29 -10.90 -2.00
CA LEU A 95 -2.72 -11.43 -0.76
C LEU A 95 -3.20 -12.86 -0.49
N LEU A 96 -4.51 -13.10 -0.66
CA LEU A 96 -5.12 -14.42 -0.49
C LEU A 96 -4.71 -15.40 -1.59
N GLU A 97 -4.74 -14.98 -2.86
CA GLU A 97 -4.32 -15.82 -3.99
C GLU A 97 -2.89 -16.32 -3.80
N LYS A 98 -1.98 -15.42 -3.41
CA LYS A 98 -0.58 -15.78 -3.19
C LYS A 98 -0.39 -16.67 -1.96
N LEU A 99 -1.21 -16.51 -0.90
CA LEU A 99 -1.26 -17.45 0.23
C LEU A 99 -1.62 -18.86 -0.25
N TYR A 100 -2.70 -18.99 -1.02
CA TYR A 100 -3.16 -20.28 -1.54
C TYR A 100 -2.11 -20.93 -2.45
N LYS A 101 -1.45 -20.14 -3.30
CA LYS A 101 -0.37 -20.62 -4.17
C LYS A 101 0.80 -21.21 -3.39
N PHE A 102 1.26 -20.55 -2.31
CA PHE A 102 2.33 -21.09 -1.48
C PHE A 102 1.89 -22.34 -0.69
N LYS A 103 0.67 -22.32 -0.14
CA LYS A 103 0.10 -23.48 0.55
C LYS A 103 0.06 -24.70 -0.36
N GLN A 104 -0.51 -24.56 -1.56
CA GLN A 104 -0.61 -25.65 -2.54
C GLN A 104 0.77 -26.17 -2.96
N LYS A 105 1.74 -25.28 -3.20
CA LYS A 105 3.12 -25.68 -3.52
C LYS A 105 3.75 -26.50 -2.40
N ALA A 106 3.49 -26.16 -1.13
CA ALA A 106 3.99 -26.93 0.02
C ALA A 106 3.29 -28.30 0.14
N GLU A 107 1.98 -28.34 -0.06
CA GLU A 107 1.18 -29.58 -0.03
C GLU A 107 1.59 -30.56 -1.13
N LEU A 108 1.76 -30.09 -2.36
CA LEU A 108 2.22 -30.91 -3.48
C LEU A 108 3.65 -31.44 -3.28
N ALA A 109 4.50 -30.68 -2.59
CA ALA A 109 5.86 -31.09 -2.28
C ALA A 109 5.95 -32.04 -1.07
N SER A 110 4.87 -32.28 -0.32
CA SER A 110 4.89 -33.00 0.97
C SER A 110 5.53 -34.39 0.93
N ASN A 111 5.37 -35.12 -0.17
CA ASN A 111 5.98 -36.44 -0.36
C ASN A 111 7.42 -36.40 -0.90
N SER A 112 7.99 -35.22 -1.13
CA SER A 112 9.34 -35.04 -1.66
C SER A 112 10.28 -34.49 -0.59
N SER A 113 11.21 -35.32 -0.12
CA SER A 113 12.26 -34.89 0.84
C SER A 113 13.18 -33.79 0.29
N LEU A 114 13.32 -33.70 -1.03
CA LEU A 114 14.19 -32.72 -1.69
C LEU A 114 13.56 -31.31 -1.73
N PHE A 115 12.26 -31.21 -2.02
CA PHE A 115 11.60 -29.91 -2.24
C PHE A 115 10.71 -29.45 -1.08
N PHE A 116 10.23 -30.38 -0.24
CA PHE A 116 9.31 -30.06 0.85
C PHE A 116 9.86 -29.01 1.83
N PRO A 117 11.10 -29.13 2.34
CA PRO A 117 11.59 -28.17 3.34
C PRO A 117 11.59 -26.74 2.81
N GLU A 118 12.02 -26.54 1.56
CA GLU A 118 12.07 -25.22 0.92
C GLU A 118 10.67 -24.63 0.72
N ARG A 119 9.72 -25.42 0.20
CA ARG A 119 8.34 -24.94 -0.04
C ARG A 119 7.59 -24.65 1.24
N LEU A 120 7.82 -25.45 2.28
CA LEU A 120 7.25 -25.21 3.60
C LEU A 120 7.79 -23.92 4.21
N VAL A 121 9.09 -23.65 4.06
CA VAL A 121 9.70 -22.39 4.51
C VAL A 121 9.10 -21.19 3.78
N ASP A 122 8.97 -21.24 2.44
CA ASP A 122 8.35 -20.16 1.66
C ASP A 122 6.93 -19.85 2.16
N TYR A 123 6.12 -20.90 2.36
CA TYR A 123 4.77 -20.75 2.90
C TYR A 123 4.77 -20.12 4.30
N LYS A 124 5.61 -20.60 5.22
CA LYS A 124 5.70 -20.04 6.58
C LYS A 124 6.14 -18.57 6.58
N ILE A 125 7.15 -18.23 5.77
CA ILE A 125 7.61 -16.83 5.62
C ILE A 125 6.45 -15.95 5.14
N TYR A 126 5.70 -16.41 4.14
CA TYR A 126 4.56 -15.65 3.62
C TYR A 126 3.47 -15.48 4.69
N CYS A 127 3.12 -16.55 5.42
CA CYS A 127 2.16 -16.50 6.53
C CYS A 127 2.57 -15.49 7.59
N THR A 128 3.84 -15.46 8.02
CA THR A 128 4.34 -14.51 9.02
C THR A 128 4.25 -13.06 8.51
N GLN A 129 4.60 -12.80 7.26
CA GLN A 129 4.47 -11.46 6.67
C GLN A 129 3.01 -11.01 6.62
N PHE A 130 2.10 -11.89 6.19
CA PHE A 130 0.68 -11.55 6.10
C PHE A 130 0.06 -11.37 7.50
N GLN A 131 0.38 -12.25 8.44
CA GLN A 131 0.00 -12.12 9.84
C GLN A 131 0.44 -10.78 10.43
N LYS A 132 1.63 -10.27 10.08
CA LYS A 132 2.10 -8.95 10.53
C LYS A 132 1.17 -7.83 10.10
N ILE A 133 0.70 -7.83 8.85
CA ILE A 133 -0.31 -6.86 8.35
C ILE A 133 -1.60 -6.98 9.15
N LEU A 134 -2.08 -8.21 9.34
CA LEU A 134 -3.36 -8.45 10.01
C LEU A 134 -3.30 -8.05 11.49
N ARG A 135 -2.17 -8.25 12.18
CA ARG A 135 -2.03 -7.86 13.59
C ARG A 135 -1.90 -6.35 13.82
N GLN A 136 -1.72 -5.57 12.76
CA GLN A 136 -1.50 -4.14 12.85
C GLN A 136 -2.80 -3.35 12.74
N THR A 137 -2.93 -2.35 13.60
CA THR A 137 -3.93 -1.28 13.50
C THR A 137 -3.27 -0.07 12.86
N LEU A 138 -3.83 0.39 11.76
CA LEU A 138 -3.50 1.69 11.17
C LEU A 138 -4.12 2.79 12.03
N TYR A 139 -3.42 3.90 12.22
CA TYR A 139 -3.93 5.06 12.93
C TYR A 139 -3.57 6.35 12.19
N TYR A 140 -4.47 7.31 12.24
CA TYR A 140 -4.28 8.65 11.68
C TYR A 140 -4.53 9.70 12.77
N LEU A 141 -3.58 10.62 12.92
CA LEU A 141 -3.58 11.63 13.98
C LEU A 141 -3.51 13.03 13.38
N GLN A 142 -4.19 13.95 14.04
CA GLN A 142 -3.90 15.39 13.95
C GLN A 142 -3.07 15.80 15.15
N ILE A 143 -2.10 16.68 14.92
CA ILE A 143 -1.12 17.10 15.91
C ILE A 143 -0.98 18.61 15.83
N GLU A 144 -1.34 19.30 16.90
CA GLU A 144 -1.06 20.72 17.06
C GLU A 144 0.26 20.87 17.82
N ALA A 145 1.27 21.45 17.16
CA ALA A 145 2.61 21.62 17.72
C ALA A 145 3.14 23.03 17.46
N ASP A 146 3.38 23.81 18.51
CA ASP A 146 3.88 25.19 18.45
C ASP A 146 3.16 26.10 17.42
N GLY A 147 1.83 25.94 17.30
CA GLY A 147 1.00 26.70 16.36
C GLY A 147 0.98 26.17 14.92
N VAL A 148 1.52 24.97 14.69
CA VAL A 148 1.46 24.27 13.39
C VAL A 148 0.65 22.99 13.53
N THR A 149 -0.32 22.81 12.64
CA THR A 149 -1.04 21.55 12.46
C THR A 149 -0.23 20.58 11.59
N LEU A 150 0.02 19.39 12.12
CA LEU A 150 0.68 18.28 11.46
C LEU A 150 -0.23 17.06 11.48
N HIS A 151 -0.03 16.16 10.53
CA HIS A 151 -0.74 14.89 10.48
C HIS A 151 0.24 13.73 10.51
N LYS A 152 -0.16 12.63 11.14
CA LYS A 152 0.65 11.41 11.21
C LYS A 152 -0.16 10.19 10.83
N ILE A 153 0.35 9.41 9.88
CA ILE A 153 -0.10 8.04 9.61
C ILE A 153 0.90 7.05 10.22
N GLY A 154 0.43 5.95 10.76
CA GLY A 154 1.31 4.88 11.24
C GLY A 154 0.55 3.60 11.55
N VAL A 155 1.29 2.55 11.87
CA VAL A 155 0.74 1.26 12.29
C VAL A 155 1.27 0.86 13.66
N THR A 156 0.43 0.17 14.43
CA THR A 156 0.79 -0.32 15.77
C THR A 156 0.19 -1.70 16.03
N GLN A 157 0.89 -2.54 16.78
CA GLN A 157 0.32 -3.75 17.41
C GLN A 157 -0.05 -3.51 18.88
N ARG A 158 0.40 -2.40 19.45
CA ARG A 158 0.07 -1.94 20.80
C ARG A 158 -1.26 -1.21 20.80
N SER A 159 -1.79 -0.95 21.99
CA SER A 159 -2.94 -0.05 22.13
C SER A 159 -2.58 1.36 21.60
N ILE A 160 -3.59 2.11 21.14
CA ILE A 160 -3.35 3.45 20.60
C ILE A 160 -2.81 4.37 21.70
N GLU A 161 -3.26 4.22 22.93
CA GLU A 161 -2.84 5.01 24.09
C GLU A 161 -1.34 4.83 24.37
N GLN A 162 -0.83 3.59 24.34
CA GLN A 162 0.60 3.32 24.50
C GLN A 162 1.42 3.97 23.37
N ARG A 163 0.89 3.93 22.15
CA ARG A 163 1.56 4.53 20.98
C ARG A 163 1.56 6.06 21.05
N LEU A 164 0.50 6.68 21.54
CA LEU A 164 0.41 8.13 21.73
C LEU A 164 1.46 8.65 22.72
N VAL A 165 1.71 7.92 23.82
CA VAL A 165 2.76 8.27 24.80
C VAL A 165 4.14 8.29 24.15
N GLU A 166 4.46 7.29 23.32
CA GLU A 166 5.72 7.25 22.56
C GLU A 166 5.83 8.45 21.61
N ILE A 167 4.79 8.70 20.82
CA ILE A 167 4.76 9.80 19.84
C ILE A 167 4.92 11.16 20.53
N GLN A 168 4.24 11.36 21.66
CA GLN A 168 4.33 12.61 22.40
C GLN A 168 5.74 12.82 22.97
N ARG A 169 6.38 11.75 23.48
CA ARG A 169 7.77 11.83 23.95
C ARG A 169 8.73 12.19 22.82
N ASP A 170 8.56 11.61 21.64
CA ASP A 170 9.42 11.87 20.49
C ASP A 170 9.25 13.31 20.00
N LEU A 171 8.00 13.82 19.94
CA LEU A 171 7.70 15.19 19.50
C LEU A 171 8.16 16.27 20.47
N LYS A 172 8.14 16.00 21.79
CA LYS A 172 8.63 16.95 22.81
C LYS A 172 10.13 17.26 22.70
N GLN A 173 10.89 16.49 21.92
CA GLN A 173 12.28 16.80 21.61
C GLN A 173 12.42 17.93 20.57
N HIS A 174 11.34 18.21 19.83
CA HIS A 174 11.32 19.15 18.70
C HIS A 174 10.39 20.35 18.92
N PHE A 175 9.36 20.18 19.75
CA PHE A 175 8.33 21.19 19.99
C PHE A 175 8.11 21.42 21.48
N LYS A 176 7.70 22.64 21.85
CA LYS A 176 7.43 23.01 23.25
C LYS A 176 6.04 22.58 23.69
N SER A 177 5.03 22.81 22.85
CA SER A 177 3.66 22.34 23.06
C SER A 177 3.30 21.31 22.00
N VAL A 178 2.61 20.25 22.44
CA VAL A 178 2.13 19.17 21.57
C VAL A 178 0.79 18.68 22.09
N VAL A 179 -0.25 18.83 21.27
CA VAL A 179 -1.58 18.23 21.48
C VAL A 179 -1.82 17.25 20.35
N ILE A 180 -2.27 16.04 20.68
CA ILE A 180 -2.49 14.97 19.71
C ILE A 180 -3.95 14.55 19.77
N GLU A 181 -4.61 14.55 18.63
CA GLU A 181 -5.96 14.05 18.43
C GLU A 181 -5.92 12.80 17.55
N VAL A 182 -6.65 11.76 17.95
CA VAL A 182 -6.82 10.55 17.14
C VAL A 182 -8.01 10.77 16.23
N LEU A 183 -7.75 10.97 14.94
CA LEU A 183 -8.81 11.14 13.95
C LEU A 183 -9.43 9.79 13.54
N GLY A 184 -8.64 8.73 13.51
CA GLY A 184 -9.16 7.40 13.14
C GLY A 184 -8.21 6.26 13.43
N THR A 185 -8.79 5.07 13.59
CA THR A 185 -8.05 3.80 13.69
C THR A 185 -8.75 2.72 12.86
N TRP A 186 -7.95 1.90 12.18
CA TRP A 186 -8.46 0.83 11.32
C TRP A 186 -7.70 -0.47 11.61
N GLN A 187 -8.39 -1.42 12.24
CA GLN A 187 -7.83 -2.73 12.54
C GLN A 187 -7.55 -3.53 11.27
N HIS A 188 -6.48 -4.33 11.30
CA HIS A 188 -6.06 -5.21 10.20
C HIS A 188 -5.69 -4.47 8.90
N ARG A 189 -5.41 -3.15 8.98
CA ARG A 189 -5.05 -2.28 7.84
C ARG A 189 -3.55 -1.94 7.78
N GLY A 190 -2.69 -2.81 8.32
CA GLY A 190 -1.23 -2.61 8.28
C GLY A 190 -0.64 -2.48 6.87
N ASN A 191 -1.37 -2.93 5.84
CA ASN A 191 -0.99 -2.86 4.43
C ASN A 191 -1.06 -1.43 3.84
N VAL A 192 -1.91 -0.58 4.40
CA VAL A 192 -2.25 0.74 3.84
C VAL A 192 -1.13 1.76 4.03
N GLU A 193 -0.41 1.69 5.15
CA GLU A 193 0.57 2.71 5.56
C GLU A 193 1.61 3.03 4.46
N LYS A 194 2.18 2.00 3.84
CA LYS A 194 3.19 2.19 2.78
C LYS A 194 2.59 2.88 1.57
N TYR A 195 1.37 2.51 1.19
CA TYR A 195 0.70 3.11 0.05
C TYR A 195 0.28 4.55 0.35
N PHE A 196 -0.19 4.86 1.55
CA PHE A 196 -0.42 6.23 2.01
C PHE A 196 0.86 7.08 1.89
N LYS A 197 1.98 6.57 2.41
CA LYS A 197 3.29 7.25 2.34
C LYS A 197 3.72 7.53 0.90
N TYR A 198 3.39 6.63 -0.01
CA TYR A 198 3.65 6.78 -1.43
C TYR A 198 2.71 7.80 -2.10
N LEU A 199 1.40 7.70 -1.81
CA LEU A 199 0.33 8.56 -2.33
C LEU A 199 0.54 10.03 -1.94
N TYR A 200 0.81 10.28 -0.66
CA TYR A 200 0.91 11.63 -0.10
C TYR A 200 2.36 12.10 0.11
N LYS A 201 3.32 11.50 -0.61
CA LYS A 201 4.75 11.81 -0.48
C LYS A 201 5.06 13.30 -0.61
N ALA A 202 4.34 14.02 -1.48
CA ALA A 202 4.55 15.45 -1.72
C ALA A 202 4.26 16.32 -0.48
N PHE A 203 3.45 15.84 0.46
CA PHE A 203 3.07 16.54 1.70
C PHE A 203 3.95 16.16 2.89
N ASN A 204 4.95 15.30 2.69
CA ASN A 204 5.81 14.84 3.77
C ASN A 204 6.56 16.01 4.42
N TYR A 205 6.49 16.06 5.74
CA TYR A 205 7.13 17.07 6.57
C TYR A 205 8.15 16.40 7.50
N PRO A 206 9.46 16.47 7.18
CA PRO A 206 10.48 15.82 7.99
C PRO A 206 10.70 16.55 9.31
N ILE A 207 10.75 15.80 10.41
CA ILE A 207 11.03 16.32 11.75
C ILE A 207 12.22 15.54 12.32
N GLY A 208 13.43 16.05 12.15
CA GLY A 208 14.65 15.30 12.50
C GLY A 208 14.70 13.96 11.74
N SER A 209 14.73 12.84 12.47
CA SER A 209 14.68 11.49 11.90
C SER A 209 13.26 10.95 11.68
N LEU A 210 12.22 11.71 12.05
CA LEU A 210 10.83 11.29 11.95
C LEU A 210 10.27 11.60 10.54
N THR A 211 9.97 10.56 9.76
CA THR A 211 9.58 10.69 8.34
C THR A 211 8.09 10.47 8.08
N GLU A 212 7.28 10.33 9.13
CA GLU A 212 5.87 9.89 9.03
C GLU A 212 4.87 11.02 9.26
N TYR A 213 5.33 12.26 9.14
CA TYR A 213 4.56 13.47 9.41
C TYR A 213 4.27 14.19 8.11
N TYR A 214 3.13 14.87 8.06
CA TYR A 214 2.62 15.52 6.87
C TYR A 214 2.07 16.88 7.21
N LYS A 215 2.23 17.81 6.28
CA LYS A 215 1.62 19.14 6.34
C LYS A 215 0.69 19.30 5.15
N PHE A 216 -0.61 19.21 5.44
CA PHE A 216 -1.68 19.43 4.49
C PHE A 216 -2.23 20.85 4.68
N ILE A 217 -2.70 21.48 3.60
CA ILE A 217 -3.61 22.63 3.73
C ILE A 217 -5.02 22.12 4.09
N ASN A 218 -5.89 22.97 4.63
CA ASN A 218 -7.18 22.55 5.21
C ASN A 218 -8.04 21.67 4.28
N ASP A 219 -8.13 22.03 3.00
CA ASP A 219 -8.91 21.28 2.02
C ASP A 219 -8.29 19.90 1.73
N ASP A 220 -6.96 19.83 1.63
CA ASP A 220 -6.23 18.56 1.47
C ASP A 220 -6.39 17.67 2.70
N ALA A 221 -6.28 18.23 3.90
CA ALA A 221 -6.43 17.47 5.15
C ALA A 221 -7.81 16.80 5.23
N THR A 222 -8.85 17.53 4.85
CA THR A 222 -10.23 17.02 4.77
C THR A 222 -10.35 15.90 3.74
N ALA A 223 -9.80 16.08 2.54
CA ALA A 223 -9.84 15.07 1.48
C ALA A 223 -9.09 13.78 1.86
N VAL A 224 -7.92 13.90 2.50
CA VAL A 224 -7.14 12.76 3.00
C VAL A 224 -7.89 11.99 4.07
N PHE A 225 -8.53 12.70 5.00
CA PHE A 225 -9.32 12.05 6.05
C PHE A 225 -10.53 11.32 5.45
N GLN A 226 -11.24 11.95 4.50
CA GLN A 226 -12.36 11.32 3.79
C GLN A 226 -11.94 10.04 3.04
N ASP A 227 -10.79 10.05 2.36
CA ASP A 227 -10.24 8.86 1.67
C ASP A 227 -9.95 7.71 2.65
N LEU A 228 -9.45 8.04 3.85
CA LEU A 228 -9.26 7.07 4.93
C LEU A 228 -10.59 6.55 5.51
N GLU A 229 -11.58 7.42 5.73
CA GLU A 229 -12.90 7.05 6.25
C GLU A 229 -13.69 6.14 5.29
N GLN A 230 -13.51 6.31 3.98
CA GLN A 230 -14.14 5.48 2.96
C GLN A 230 -13.61 4.04 2.94
N MET A 231 -12.46 3.77 3.59
CA MET A 231 -11.97 2.40 3.73
C MET A 231 -12.94 1.56 4.57
N LYS A 232 -13.55 0.57 3.92
CA LYS A 232 -14.42 -0.40 4.60
C LYS A 232 -13.67 -1.09 5.75
N PRO A 233 -14.33 -1.38 6.89
CA PRO A 233 -13.75 -2.23 7.92
C PRO A 233 -13.28 -3.57 7.33
N LYS A 234 -12.09 -4.03 7.73
CA LYS A 234 -11.56 -5.31 7.25
C LYS A 234 -12.26 -6.45 7.98
N VAL A 235 -13.05 -7.21 7.24
CA VAL A 235 -13.61 -8.49 7.71
C VAL A 235 -12.63 -9.60 7.37
N LEU A 236 -12.18 -10.33 8.40
CA LEU A 236 -11.26 -11.44 8.23
C LEU A 236 -12.00 -12.68 7.72
N SER A 237 -11.50 -13.26 6.64
CA SER A 237 -11.90 -14.60 6.19
C SER A 237 -11.44 -15.67 7.18
N LYS A 238 -12.01 -16.88 7.10
CA LYS A 238 -11.61 -18.01 7.95
C LYS A 238 -10.12 -18.31 7.89
N VAL A 239 -9.52 -18.18 6.70
CA VAL A 239 -8.08 -18.41 6.53
C VAL A 239 -7.25 -17.31 7.22
N GLU A 240 -7.67 -16.05 7.12
CA GLU A 240 -6.99 -14.94 7.80
C GLU A 240 -7.11 -15.05 9.32
N VAL A 241 -8.27 -15.49 9.84
CA VAL A 241 -8.43 -15.78 11.28
C VAL A 241 -7.48 -16.87 11.73
N SER A 242 -7.28 -17.93 10.93
CA SER A 242 -6.32 -19.01 11.27
C SER A 242 -4.85 -18.57 11.27
N LEU A 243 -4.54 -17.39 10.72
CA LEU A 243 -3.20 -16.81 10.77
C LEU A 243 -2.96 -15.99 12.03
N LEU A 244 -4.01 -15.58 12.78
CA LEU A 244 -3.86 -14.75 13.97
C LEU A 244 -3.56 -15.58 15.20
#